data_AF-A0A699I9D6-F1
#
_entry.id   AF-A0A699I9D6-F1
#
_cell.length_a   1.000
_cell.length_b   1.000
_cell.length_c   1.000
_cell.angle_alpha   90.00
_cell.angle_beta   90.00
_cell.angle_gamma   90.00
#
_symmetry.space_group_name_H-M   'P 1'
#
loop_
_entity.id
_entity.type
_entity.pdbx_description
1 polymer ?
#
loop_
_entity_poly.entity_id
_entity_poly.type
_entity_poly.pdbx_seq_one_letter_code
_entity_poly.pdbx_strand_id
1 'polypeptide(L)'
;MIVVVYAFEKFRPYLVLSKSIVYTDHSTLKYLLSKQDAKLRLLRWVLLLQEIDITIRDKKGSENLTADHLSRLENPHKDVFENKYINENYPLETLGSISSGSTPWFADIANFHAEKFIKKGLTS
;
A
#
# COMPACT_ATOMS: atom_id res chain seq x y z
N MET A 1 -7.64 10.00 -7.94
CA MET A 1 -7.33 8.74 -7.22
C MET A 1 -5.86 8.60 -6.80
N ILE A 2 -4.88 8.78 -7.71
CA ILE A 2 -3.44 8.62 -7.40
C ILE A 2 -2.96 9.55 -6.27
N VAL A 3 -3.38 10.82 -6.28
CA VAL A 3 -3.02 11.80 -5.24
C VAL A 3 -3.44 11.35 -3.83
N VAL A 4 -4.59 10.70 -3.73
CA VAL A 4 -5.12 10.17 -2.47
C VAL A 4 -4.27 8.99 -1.99
N VAL A 5 -3.95 8.05 -2.88
CA VAL A 5 -3.06 6.91 -2.57
C VAL A 5 -1.67 7.40 -2.12
N TYR A 6 -1.12 8.39 -2.82
CA TYR A 6 0.16 9.00 -2.47
C TYR A 6 0.14 9.63 -1.07
N ALA A 7 -0.94 10.34 -0.73
CA ALA A 7 -1.11 10.89 0.62
C ALA A 7 -1.15 9.77 1.67
N PHE A 8 -1.86 8.66 1.43
CA PHE A 8 -1.87 7.51 2.33
C PHE A 8 -0.49 6.89 2.52
N GLU A 9 0.27 6.70 1.45
CA GLU A 9 1.65 6.18 1.55
C GLU A 9 2.54 7.12 2.36
N LYS A 10 2.47 8.43 2.10
CA LYS A 10 3.31 9.43 2.77
C LYS A 10 2.97 9.61 4.25
N PHE A 11 1.68 9.54 4.58
CA PHE A 11 1.19 9.72 5.95
C PHE A 11 0.92 8.39 6.67
N ARG A 12 1.30 7.25 6.08
CA ARG A 12 1.11 5.92 6.67
C ARG A 12 1.54 5.81 8.14
N PRO A 13 2.71 6.34 8.58
CA PRO A 13 3.11 6.27 9.99
C PRO A 13 2.14 6.95 10.96
N TYR A 14 1.36 7.92 10.49
CA TYR A 14 0.39 8.66 11.30
C TYR A 14 -1.01 8.01 11.25
N LEU A 15 -1.30 7.24 10.20
CA LEU A 15 -2.64 6.73 9.91
C LEU A 15 -2.85 5.29 10.40
N VAL A 16 -1.82 4.43 10.42
CA VAL A 16 -1.95 3.00 10.73
C VAL A 16 -2.55 2.71 12.11
N LEU A 17 -2.35 3.57 13.10
CA LEU A 17 -2.84 3.38 14.47
C LEU A 17 -4.00 4.32 14.84
N SER A 18 -4.57 5.04 13.86
CA SER A 18 -5.61 6.03 14.13
C SER A 18 -6.80 5.86 13.19
N LYS A 19 -8.00 6.07 13.74
CA LYS A 19 -9.21 6.16 12.93
C LYS A 19 -9.21 7.49 12.19
N SER A 20 -9.12 7.44 10.87
CA SER A 20 -9.01 8.63 10.03
C SER A 20 -10.29 8.86 9.22
N ILE A 21 -10.64 10.12 9.02
CA ILE A 21 -11.75 10.53 8.15
C ILE A 21 -11.14 11.21 6.93
N VAL A 22 -11.42 10.68 5.74
CA VAL A 22 -10.94 11.27 4.49
C VAL A 22 -12.09 11.87 3.73
N TYR A 23 -12.00 13.18 3.54
CA TYR A 23 -12.90 13.95 2.70
C TYR A 23 -12.36 13.96 1.28
N THR A 24 -13.13 13.44 0.33
CA THR A 24 -12.78 13.44 -1.08
C THR A 24 -14.00 13.80 -1.90
N ASP A 25 -13.80 14.49 -3.01
CA ASP A 25 -14.80 14.75 -4.04
C ASP A 25 -14.89 13.62 -5.07
N HIS A 26 -14.13 12.55 -4.86
CA HIS A 26 -13.97 11.46 -5.80
C HIS A 26 -14.68 10.20 -5.30
N SER A 27 -15.98 10.14 -5.55
CA SER A 27 -16.88 9.03 -5.18
C SER A 27 -16.35 7.64 -5.58
N THR A 28 -15.53 7.53 -6.62
CA THR A 28 -14.89 6.27 -7.05
C THR A 28 -14.04 5.61 -5.97
N LEU A 29 -13.52 6.36 -4.98
CA LEU A 29 -12.76 5.75 -3.87
C LEU A 29 -13.65 4.83 -3.02
N LYS A 30 -14.91 5.25 -2.80
CA LYS A 30 -15.91 4.46 -2.09
C LYS A 30 -16.28 3.21 -2.89
N TYR A 31 -16.43 3.34 -4.20
CA TYR A 31 -16.68 2.21 -5.09
C TYR A 31 -15.49 1.24 -5.16
N LEU A 32 -14.26 1.75 -5.12
CA LEU A 32 -13.04 0.95 -5.15
C LEU A 32 -12.97 -0.03 -3.98
N LEU A 33 -13.26 0.43 -2.76
CA LEU A 33 -13.27 -0.43 -1.58
C LEU A 33 -14.36 -1.52 -1.61
N SER A 34 -15.47 -1.25 -2.29
CA SER A 34 -16.57 -2.21 -2.41
C SER A 34 -16.39 -3.25 -3.53
N LYS A 35 -15.41 -3.06 -4.43
CA LYS A 35 -15.26 -3.90 -5.62
C LYS A 35 -14.28 -5.05 -5.37
N GLN A 36 -14.80 -6.27 -5.35
CA GLN A 36 -14.03 -7.50 -5.14
C GLN A 36 -13.20 -7.91 -6.38
N ASP A 37 -13.69 -7.61 -7.60
CA ASP A 37 -13.03 -7.96 -8.86
C ASP A 37 -12.33 -6.76 -9.52
N ALA A 38 -11.24 -6.34 -8.91
CA ALA A 38 -10.47 -5.19 -9.36
C ALA A 38 -9.24 -5.64 -10.18
N LYS A 39 -8.85 -4.87 -11.21
CA LYS A 39 -7.58 -5.07 -11.91
C LYS A 39 -6.43 -5.09 -10.89
N LEU A 40 -5.36 -5.85 -11.12
CA LEU A 40 -4.20 -6.00 -10.21
C LEU A 40 -3.73 -4.66 -9.60
N ARG A 41 -3.67 -3.59 -10.40
CA ARG A 41 -3.30 -2.24 -9.96
C ARG A 41 -4.26 -1.64 -8.93
N LEU A 42 -5.56 -1.86 -9.09
CA LEU A 42 -6.60 -1.40 -8.17
C LEU A 42 -6.61 -2.24 -6.89
N LEU A 43 -6.38 -3.55 -7.00
CA LEU A 43 -6.29 -4.45 -5.86
C LEU A 43 -5.17 -4.03 -4.90
N ARG A 44 -4.02 -3.59 -5.43
CA ARG A 44 -2.94 -3.03 -4.63
C ARG A 44 -3.38 -1.82 -3.79
N TRP A 45 -4.12 -0.90 -4.39
CA TRP A 45 -4.65 0.26 -3.67
C TRP A 45 -5.70 -0.15 -2.63
N VAL A 46 -6.52 -1.16 -2.92
CA VAL A 46 -7.46 -1.72 -1.94
C VAL A 46 -6.71 -2.30 -0.74
N LEU A 47 -5.64 -3.07 -0.94
CA LEU A 47 -4.83 -3.61 0.16
C LEU A 47 -4.20 -2.51 1.03
N LEU A 48 -3.64 -1.46 0.42
CA LEU A 48 -3.11 -0.30 1.15
C LEU A 48 -4.19 0.38 2.00
N LEU A 49 -5.38 0.55 1.42
CA LEU A 49 -6.50 1.21 2.11
C LEU A 49 -7.13 0.32 3.19
N GLN A 50 -7.07 -1.01 3.05
CA GLN A 50 -7.55 -1.97 4.05
C GLN A 50 -6.67 -2.02 5.30
N GLU A 51 -5.39 -1.66 5.18
CA GLU A 51 -4.46 -1.62 6.31
C GLU A 51 -4.81 -0.50 7.33
N ILE A 52 -5.57 0.52 6.91
CA ILE A 52 -5.86 1.71 7.71
C ILE A 52 -7.36 1.76 8.01
N ASP A 53 -7.75 2.08 9.25
CA ASP A 53 -9.16 2.32 9.60
C ASP A 53 -9.59 3.71 9.09
N ILE A 54 -10.10 3.75 7.86
CA ILE A 54 -10.50 4.98 7.16
C ILE A 54 -12.01 5.03 6.98
N THR A 55 -12.61 6.17 7.29
CA THR A 55 -13.98 6.51 6.92
C THR A 55 -13.99 7.54 5.79
N ILE A 56 -14.43 7.12 4.60
CA ILE A 56 -14.53 8.00 3.43
C ILE A 56 -15.83 8.80 3.51
N ARG A 57 -15.72 10.13 3.45
CA ARG A 57 -16.86 11.05 3.31
C ARG A 57 -16.74 11.80 2.00
N ASP A 58 -17.81 11.76 1.22
CA ASP A 58 -17.89 12.54 0.00
C ASP A 58 -18.05 14.01 0.37
N LYS A 59 -17.24 14.88 -0.24
CA LYS A 59 -17.29 16.32 -0.06
C LYS A 59 -17.37 16.95 -1.45
N LYS A 60 -18.36 17.82 -1.67
CA LYS A 60 -18.52 18.45 -2.98
C LYS A 60 -17.24 19.20 -3.36
N GLY A 61 -16.79 19.08 -4.61
CA GLY A 61 -15.56 19.74 -5.07
C GLY A 61 -15.55 21.26 -4.81
N SER A 62 -16.72 21.92 -4.87
CA SER A 62 -16.88 23.34 -4.53
C SER A 62 -16.58 23.69 -3.07
N GLU A 63 -16.61 22.71 -2.17
CA GLU A 63 -16.27 22.87 -0.75
C GLU A 63 -14.85 22.39 -0.46
N ASN A 64 -14.20 21.72 -1.42
CA ASN A 64 -12.83 21.22 -1.33
C ASN A 64 -11.79 22.22 -1.86
N LEU A 65 -12.07 23.53 -1.71
CA LEU A 65 -11.27 24.61 -2.27
C LEU A 65 -9.82 24.54 -1.83
N THR A 66 -9.54 24.29 -0.56
CA THR A 66 -8.17 24.21 -0.04
C THR A 66 -7.35 23.14 -0.74
N ALA A 67 -7.90 21.94 -0.94
CA ALA A 67 -7.21 20.87 -1.62
C ALA A 67 -7.07 21.14 -3.13
N ASP A 68 -8.10 21.71 -3.78
CA ASP A 68 -8.06 22.10 -5.19
C ASP A 68 -6.98 23.18 -5.43
N HIS A 69 -6.94 24.22 -4.61
CA HIS A 69 -5.90 25.26 -4.67
C HIS A 69 -4.50 24.68 -4.46
N LEU A 70 -4.30 23.83 -3.45
CA LEU A 70 -3.00 23.19 -3.20
C LEU A 70 -2.58 22.25 -4.33
N SER A 71 -3.54 21.55 -4.94
CA SER A 71 -3.28 20.64 -6.06
C SER A 71 -2.85 21.38 -7.35
N ARG A 72 -3.30 22.62 -7.51
CA ARG A 72 -3.00 23.49 -8.66
C ARG A 72 -1.74 24.33 -8.46
N LEU A 73 -1.22 24.38 -7.23
CA LEU A 73 -0.03 25.13 -6.93
C LEU A 73 1.17 24.51 -7.65
N GLU A 74 1.92 25.34 -8.38
CA GLU A 74 3.09 24.89 -9.10
C GLU A 74 4.19 24.49 -8.11
N ASN A 75 4.64 23.24 -8.21
CA ASN A 75 5.69 22.73 -7.36
C ASN A 75 7.04 22.93 -8.07
N PRO A 76 7.93 23.82 -7.60
CA PRO A 76 9.23 24.07 -8.24
C PRO A 76 10.17 22.85 -8.23
N HIS A 77 9.82 21.79 -7.49
CA HIS A 77 10.56 20.52 -7.44
C HIS A 77 9.86 19.38 -8.20
N LYS A 78 8.93 19.69 -9.11
CA LYS A 78 8.13 18.70 -9.85
C LYS A 78 8.98 17.60 -10.48
N ASP A 79 10.13 17.97 -11.04
CA ASP A 79 11.04 17.07 -11.76
C ASP A 79 11.66 15.97 -10.88
N VAL A 80 11.78 16.23 -9.57
CA VAL A 80 12.30 15.26 -8.59
C VAL A 80 11.22 14.24 -8.21
N PHE A 81 9.95 14.64 -8.24
CA PHE A 81 8.81 13.79 -7.89
C PHE A 81 8.28 12.99 -9.09
N GLU A 82 8.33 13.52 -10.31
CA GLU A 82 7.88 12.78 -11.51
C GLU A 82 8.85 11.67 -11.93
N ASN A 83 10.16 11.83 -11.69
CA ASN A 83 11.14 10.77 -11.95
C ASN A 83 11.09 9.63 -10.92
N LYS A 84 10.46 9.86 -9.77
CA LYS A 84 10.04 8.79 -8.87
C LYS A 84 8.63 8.37 -9.27
N TYR A 85 8.50 7.78 -10.47
CA TYR A 85 7.41 6.83 -10.73
C TYR A 85 7.30 6.02 -9.44
N ILE A 86 6.13 6.05 -8.80
CA ILE A 86 5.83 5.25 -7.62
C ILE A 86 6.33 3.86 -7.99
N ASN A 87 7.49 3.46 -7.44
CA ASN A 87 8.12 2.22 -7.86
C ASN A 87 7.08 1.17 -7.55
N GLU A 88 6.52 0.59 -8.60
CA GLU A 88 5.39 -0.31 -8.48
C GLU A 88 5.83 -1.65 -7.84
N ASN A 89 7.06 -1.76 -7.34
CA ASN A 89 7.46 -2.88 -6.51
C ASN A 89 7.04 -2.62 -5.05
N TYR A 90 6.04 -3.38 -4.57
CA TYR A 90 5.82 -3.52 -3.13
C TYR A 90 7.06 -4.19 -2.51
N PRO A 91 7.46 -3.86 -1.29
CA PRO A 91 8.55 -4.58 -0.61
C PRO A 91 8.28 -6.09 -0.48
N LEU A 92 7.02 -6.53 -0.55
CA LEU A 92 6.66 -7.94 -0.52
C LEU A 92 7.11 -8.71 -1.77
N GLU A 93 7.06 -8.08 -2.95
CA GLU A 93 7.52 -8.69 -4.21
C GLU A 93 9.05 -8.82 -4.24
N THR A 94 9.75 -7.88 -3.59
CA THR A 94 11.21 -7.97 -3.38
C THR A 94 11.59 -9.08 -2.38
N LEU A 95 10.68 -9.44 -1.46
CA LEU A 95 10.91 -10.50 -0.47
C LEU A 95 10.91 -11.89 -1.13
N GLY A 96 10.15 -12.07 -2.21
CA GLY A 96 10.14 -13.30 -3.02
C GLY A 96 11.30 -13.40 -4.03
N SER A 97 11.99 -12.29 -4.32
CA SER A 97 13.14 -12.27 -5.24
C SER A 97 14.49 -12.48 -4.55
N ILE A 98 14.52 -12.87 -3.27
CA ILE A 98 15.72 -13.38 -2.62
C ILE A 98 15.97 -14.81 -3.15
N SER A 99 16.38 -14.89 -4.41
CA SER A 99 16.95 -16.07 -5.06
C SER A 99 18.42 -15.72 -5.35
N SER A 100 19.45 -16.50 -5.03
CA SER A 100 19.56 -17.93 -4.75
C SER A 100 20.91 -18.17 -4.07
N GLY A 101 20.94 -18.62 -2.83
CA GLY A 101 22.21 -19.04 -2.22
C GLY A 101 22.13 -19.49 -0.76
N SER A 102 21.16 -18.99 0.00
CA SER A 102 20.96 -19.38 1.39
C SER A 102 19.53 -19.88 1.58
N THR A 103 19.39 -21.05 2.19
CA THR A 103 18.09 -21.54 2.67
C THR A 103 17.57 -20.52 3.68
N PRO A 104 16.33 -19.99 3.54
CA PRO A 104 15.80 -19.02 4.48
C PRO A 104 15.88 -19.55 5.91
N TRP A 105 16.18 -18.68 6.89
CA TRP A 105 16.38 -19.09 8.29
C TRP A 105 15.18 -19.82 8.91
N PHE A 106 13.99 -19.66 8.34
CA PHE A 106 12.75 -20.30 8.77
C PHE A 106 12.39 -21.57 7.95
N ALA A 107 13.17 -21.93 6.93
CA ALA A 107 12.84 -23.04 6.03
C ALA A 107 12.80 -24.40 6.75
N ASP A 108 13.68 -24.62 7.72
CA ASP A 108 13.70 -25.87 8.50
C ASP A 108 12.43 -26.01 9.37
N ILE A 109 11.91 -24.88 9.90
CA ILE A 109 10.67 -24.85 10.69
C ILE A 109 9.46 -25.13 9.81
N ALA A 110 9.41 -24.52 8.61
CA ALA A 110 8.34 -24.74 7.66
C ALA A 110 8.30 -26.19 7.16
N ASN A 111 9.46 -26.78 6.86
CA ASN A 111 9.58 -28.17 6.43
C ASN A 111 9.19 -29.16 7.54
N PHE A 112 9.53 -28.87 8.80
CA PHE A 112 9.07 -29.68 9.93
C PHE A 112 7.54 -29.65 10.08
N HIS A 113 6.90 -28.50 9.90
CA HIS A 113 5.45 -28.43 9.95
C HIS A 113 4.75 -29.12 8.78
N ALA A 114 5.34 -29.06 7.58
CA ALA A 114 4.74 -29.63 6.38
C ALA A 114 4.93 -31.16 6.28
N GLU A 115 6.14 -31.65 6.57
CA GLU A 115 6.50 -33.07 6.33
C GLU A 115 6.99 -33.79 7.60
N LYS A 116 7.03 -33.13 8.77
CA LYS A 116 7.69 -33.64 9.99
C LYS A 116 9.14 -34.06 9.76
N PHE A 117 9.79 -33.47 8.75
CA PHE A 117 11.14 -33.79 8.37
C PHE A 117 12.14 -32.93 9.15
N ILE A 118 13.11 -33.55 9.81
CA ILE A 118 14.21 -32.88 10.52
C ILE A 118 15.51 -33.16 9.75
N LYS A 119 16.24 -32.09 9.41
CA LYS A 119 17.54 -32.22 8.74
C LYS A 119 18.54 -32.92 9.65
N LYS A 120 19.17 -33.99 9.13
CA LYS A 120 20.15 -34.84 9.84
C LYS A 120 21.38 -33.99 10.22
N GLY A 121 21.42 -33.48 11.44
CA GLY A 121 22.42 -32.53 11.92
C GLY A 121 21.93 -31.59 13.04
N LEU A 122 20.62 -31.53 13.29
CA LEU A 122 20.00 -30.76 14.39
C LEU A 122 19.65 -31.61 15.63
N THR A 123 19.98 -32.89 15.62
CA THR A 123 19.85 -33.77 16.79
C THR A 123 21.18 -33.76 17.54
N SER A 124 21.19 -33.21 18.76
CA SER A 124 22.30 -33.36 19.71
C SER A 124 22.56 -34.82 20.07
#